data_AF-A0AAE3ALN9-F1
#
_entry.id   AF-A0AAE3ALN9-F1
#
_cell.length_a   1.000
_cell.length_b   1.000
_cell.length_c   1.000
_cell.angle_alpha   90.00
_cell.angle_beta   90.00
_cell.angle_gamma   90.00
#
_symmetry.space_group_name_H-M   'P 1'
#
loop_
_entity.id
_entity.type
_entity.pdbx_description
1 polymer ?
#
loop_
_entity_poly.entity_id
_entity_poly.type
_entity_poly.pdbx_seq_one_letter_code
_entity_poly.pdbx_strand_id
1 'polypeptide(L)'
;MSDVNVLLCTVDSAMNTLAAFDRDRADVTARVSFALGSVLARVALETEQCRRALADAEATSYTDEETGNTAENPEAARLRAKLDALEALNERCILAGGALSAAWAQESRQSETHVSDALHRCGVYLKKLNRIALSPDPGSITVSNHGDAPVFVCIVDSALYPETAEHIRVAQDIGFPDILTLDRGGAAERRKASLASIKASRIWDRDEYPCACFKEGGAGAHVMYVAGTDNRGAGSYMGWQMRGLPDGAKVRVRVI
;
A
#
# COMPACT_ATOMS: atom_id res chain seq x y z
N MET A 1 30.15 -13.07 -15.43
CA MET A 1 29.46 -11.89 -14.87
C MET A 1 28.20 -11.50 -15.64
N SER A 2 28.07 -11.78 -16.95
CA SER A 2 26.81 -11.57 -17.69
C SER A 2 25.62 -12.28 -17.03
N ASP A 3 25.80 -13.52 -16.60
CA ASP A 3 24.68 -14.35 -16.14
C ASP A 3 24.14 -13.90 -14.77
N VAL A 4 25.02 -13.44 -13.87
CA VAL A 4 24.61 -12.87 -12.57
C VAL A 4 23.86 -11.55 -12.77
N ASN A 5 24.31 -10.70 -13.69
CA ASN A 5 23.61 -9.45 -14.01
C ASN A 5 22.24 -9.71 -14.65
N VAL A 6 22.15 -10.70 -15.55
CA VAL A 6 20.88 -11.14 -16.13
C VAL A 6 19.92 -11.65 -15.04
N LEU A 7 20.42 -12.45 -14.09
CA LEU A 7 19.63 -12.91 -12.95
C LEU A 7 19.15 -11.75 -12.07
N LEU A 8 20.02 -10.78 -11.76
CA LEU A 8 19.63 -9.58 -11.00
C LEU A 8 18.49 -8.83 -11.67
N CYS A 9 18.61 -8.54 -12.97
CA CYS A 9 17.56 -7.87 -13.74
C CYS A 9 16.27 -8.69 -13.79
N THR A 10 16.38 -10.01 -13.96
CA THR A 10 15.21 -10.91 -14.01
C THR A 10 14.47 -10.95 -12.68
N VAL A 11 15.20 -11.06 -11.56
CA VAL A 11 14.61 -11.06 -10.22
C VAL A 11 13.97 -9.69 -9.91
N ASP A 12 14.65 -8.59 -10.20
CA ASP A 12 14.09 -7.24 -9.99
C ASP A 12 12.84 -7.00 -10.85
N SER A 13 12.84 -7.49 -12.10
CA SER A 13 11.66 -7.47 -12.96
C SER A 13 10.51 -8.30 -12.41
N ALA A 14 10.78 -9.51 -11.90
CA ALA A 14 9.77 -10.35 -11.27
C ALA A 14 9.15 -9.67 -10.04
N MET A 15 9.97 -9.00 -9.23
CA MET A 15 9.48 -8.20 -8.11
C MET A 15 8.61 -7.03 -8.57
N ASN A 16 8.89 -6.40 -9.72
CA ASN A 16 8.02 -5.34 -10.28
C ASN A 16 6.65 -5.90 -10.66
N THR A 17 6.61 -7.08 -11.27
CA THR A 17 5.36 -7.77 -11.60
C THR A 17 4.57 -8.11 -10.33
N LEU A 18 5.23 -8.62 -9.28
CA LEU A 18 4.60 -8.93 -8.00
C LEU A 18 4.00 -7.68 -7.34
N ALA A 19 4.76 -6.57 -7.31
CA ALA A 19 4.29 -5.31 -6.75
C ALA A 19 3.13 -4.69 -7.56
N ALA A 20 3.15 -4.83 -8.89
CA ALA A 20 2.03 -4.39 -9.74
C ALA A 20 0.78 -5.23 -9.47
N PHE A 21 0.92 -6.55 -9.41
CA PHE A 21 -0.18 -7.45 -9.05
C PHE A 21 -0.77 -7.12 -7.68
N ASP A 22 0.04 -6.79 -6.68
CA ASP A 22 -0.48 -6.42 -5.35
C ASP A 22 -1.27 -5.11 -5.36
N ARG A 23 -0.82 -4.10 -6.13
CA ARG A 23 -1.57 -2.86 -6.33
C ARG A 23 -2.92 -3.12 -7.01
N ASP A 24 -2.92 -3.92 -8.07
CA ASP A 24 -4.15 -4.28 -8.78
C ASP A 24 -5.11 -5.06 -7.87
N ARG A 25 -4.59 -6.00 -7.07
CA ARG A 25 -5.37 -6.73 -6.05
C ARG A 25 -5.98 -5.77 -5.03
N ALA A 26 -5.21 -4.81 -4.52
CA ALA A 26 -5.69 -3.83 -3.54
C ALA A 26 -6.81 -2.95 -4.13
N ASP A 27 -6.66 -2.48 -5.37
CA ASP A 27 -7.70 -1.72 -6.09
C ASP A 27 -8.97 -2.54 -6.31
N VAL A 28 -8.85 -3.78 -6.81
CA VAL A 28 -10.02 -4.67 -6.97
C VAL A 28 -10.67 -4.94 -5.61
N THR A 29 -9.88 -5.12 -4.55
CA THR A 29 -10.40 -5.34 -3.19
C THR A 29 -11.20 -4.16 -2.69
N ALA A 30 -10.70 -2.93 -2.89
CA ALA A 30 -11.40 -1.71 -2.54
C ALA A 30 -12.71 -1.57 -3.33
N ARG A 31 -12.69 -1.83 -4.64
CA ARG A 31 -13.88 -1.75 -5.51
C ARG A 31 -14.96 -2.76 -5.13
N VAL A 32 -14.58 -4.02 -4.89
CA VAL A 32 -15.53 -5.07 -4.45
C VAL A 32 -16.14 -4.71 -3.10
N SER A 33 -15.32 -4.28 -2.15
CA SER A 33 -15.78 -3.87 -0.81
C SER A 33 -16.75 -2.69 -0.90
N PHE A 34 -16.44 -1.70 -1.73
CA PHE A 34 -17.30 -0.54 -1.96
C PHE A 34 -18.63 -0.93 -2.63
N ALA A 35 -18.59 -1.72 -3.71
CA ALA A 35 -19.78 -2.12 -4.45
C ALA A 35 -20.73 -2.95 -3.57
N LEU A 36 -20.18 -3.93 -2.86
CA LEU A 36 -20.95 -4.78 -1.96
C LEU A 36 -21.54 -3.95 -0.80
N GLY A 37 -20.71 -3.14 -0.14
CA GLY A 37 -21.16 -2.26 0.94
C GLY A 37 -22.26 -1.30 0.50
N SER A 38 -22.15 -0.76 -0.72
CA SER A 38 -23.16 0.15 -1.29
C SER A 38 -24.51 -0.53 -1.51
N VAL A 39 -24.51 -1.76 -2.03
CA VAL A 39 -25.75 -2.53 -2.24
C VAL A 39 -26.40 -2.87 -0.89
N LEU A 40 -25.61 -3.34 0.08
CA LEU A 40 -26.10 -3.66 1.43
C LEU A 40 -26.70 -2.43 2.11
N ALA A 41 -25.98 -1.30 2.06
CA ALA A 41 -26.45 -0.04 2.62
C ALA A 41 -27.72 0.47 1.95
N ARG A 42 -27.85 0.30 0.62
CA ARG A 42 -29.05 0.74 -0.10
C ARG A 42 -30.28 -0.08 0.29
N VAL A 43 -30.15 -1.40 0.37
CA VAL A 43 -31.27 -2.27 0.79
C VAL A 43 -31.70 -1.94 2.22
N ALA A 44 -30.73 -1.77 3.13
CA ALA A 44 -31.03 -1.40 4.52
C ALA A 44 -31.74 -0.03 4.61
N LEU A 45 -31.30 0.95 3.82
CA LEU A 45 -31.90 2.29 3.76
C LEU A 45 -33.34 2.24 3.25
N GLU A 46 -33.59 1.55 2.12
CA GLU A 46 -34.94 1.41 1.55
C GLU A 46 -35.88 0.66 2.51
N THR A 47 -35.37 -0.36 3.21
CA THR A 47 -36.12 -1.09 4.24
C THR A 47 -36.56 -0.15 5.37
N GLU A 48 -35.65 0.66 5.89
CA GLU A 48 -35.95 1.62 6.96
C GLU A 48 -36.90 2.74 6.50
N GLN A 49 -36.73 3.24 5.27
CA GLN A 49 -37.66 4.22 4.68
C GLN A 49 -39.07 3.64 4.52
N CYS A 50 -39.20 2.40 4.07
CA CYS A 50 -40.49 1.72 3.96
C CYS A 50 -41.15 1.51 5.33
N ARG A 51 -40.35 1.15 6.35
CA ARG A 51 -40.82 1.00 7.72
C ARG A 51 -41.40 2.30 8.29
N ARG A 52 -40.71 3.42 8.08
CA ARG A 52 -41.19 4.74 8.51
C ARG A 52 -42.46 5.15 7.78
N ALA A 53 -42.49 5.00 6.45
CA ALA A 53 -43.67 5.31 5.65
C ALA A 53 -44.90 4.48 6.06
N LEU A 54 -44.71 3.20 6.41
CA LEU A 54 -45.78 2.36 6.94
C LEU A 54 -46.29 2.89 8.28
N ALA A 55 -45.39 3.22 9.22
CA ALA A 55 -45.78 3.78 10.51
C ALA A 55 -46.56 5.10 10.38
N ASP A 56 -46.16 5.98 9.46
CA ASP A 56 -46.85 7.24 9.18
C ASP A 56 -48.26 7.00 8.58
N ALA A 57 -48.37 6.06 7.64
CA ALA A 57 -49.65 5.70 7.01
C ALA A 57 -50.63 5.06 8.02
N GLU A 58 -50.13 4.24 8.95
CA GLU A 58 -50.94 3.65 10.02
C GLU A 58 -51.39 4.70 11.05
N ALA A 59 -50.51 5.62 11.43
CA ALA A 59 -50.85 6.71 12.34
C ALA A 59 -51.96 7.63 11.77
N THR A 60 -51.96 7.85 10.46
CA THR A 60 -52.97 8.68 9.77
C THR A 60 -54.32 7.96 9.62
N SER A 61 -54.33 6.62 9.60
CA SER A 61 -55.56 5.81 9.52
C SER A 61 -56.36 5.82 10.83
N TYR A 62 -55.68 5.94 11.97
CA TYR A 62 -56.33 5.93 13.30
C TYR A 62 -57.19 7.18 13.58
N THR A 63 -57.04 8.25 12.80
CA THR A 63 -57.79 9.49 13.00
C THR A 63 -59.14 9.54 12.29
N ASP A 64 -59.47 8.56 11.43
CA ASP A 64 -60.71 8.51 10.61
C ASP A 64 -61.81 7.57 11.17
N GLU A 65 -61.61 7.00 12.37
CA GLU A 65 -62.53 6.04 13.02
C GLU A 65 -63.91 6.61 13.42
N GLU A 66 -64.21 7.88 13.13
CA GLU A 66 -65.53 8.49 13.39
C GLU A 66 -66.67 7.90 12.51
N THR A 67 -66.36 7.05 11.52
CA THR A 67 -67.33 6.50 10.55
C THR A 67 -67.56 4.98 10.60
N GLY A 68 -66.88 4.24 11.49
CA GLY A 68 -67.18 2.82 11.73
C GLY A 68 -66.90 1.85 10.56
N ASN A 69 -66.11 2.25 9.56
CA ASN A 69 -65.76 1.39 8.42
C ASN A 69 -64.32 0.85 8.60
N THR A 70 -64.19 -0.44 8.93
CA THR A 70 -62.93 -1.14 9.23
C THR A 70 -62.17 -1.63 7.99
N ALA A 71 -62.25 -0.91 6.87
CA ALA A 71 -61.49 -1.27 5.68
C ALA A 71 -60.02 -0.86 5.84
N GLU A 72 -59.09 -1.82 5.79
CA GLU A 72 -57.65 -1.55 5.80
C GLU A 72 -57.29 -0.49 4.75
N ASN A 73 -56.52 0.53 5.15
CA ASN A 73 -55.99 1.52 4.22
C ASN A 73 -55.18 0.79 3.12
N PRO A 74 -55.59 0.84 1.84
CA PRO A 74 -54.92 0.11 0.76
C PRO A 74 -53.46 0.54 0.57
N GLU A 75 -53.11 1.77 0.97
CA GLU A 75 -51.72 2.24 0.97
C GLU A 75 -50.90 1.55 2.07
N ALA A 76 -51.44 1.41 3.28
CA ALA A 76 -50.79 0.70 4.38
C ALA A 76 -50.60 -0.79 4.04
N ALA A 77 -51.60 -1.44 3.45
CA ALA A 77 -51.48 -2.83 2.97
C ALA A 77 -50.37 -2.98 1.91
N ARG A 78 -50.27 -2.03 0.96
CA ARG A 78 -49.20 -2.01 -0.05
C ARG A 78 -47.82 -1.81 0.58
N LEU A 79 -47.69 -0.89 1.53
CA LEU A 79 -46.43 -0.60 2.23
C LEU A 79 -45.99 -1.79 3.10
N ARG A 80 -46.92 -2.49 3.74
CA ARG A 80 -46.63 -3.70 4.51
C ARG A 80 -46.09 -4.82 3.62
N ALA A 81 -46.76 -5.13 2.50
CA ALA A 81 -46.26 -6.10 1.54
C ALA A 81 -44.87 -5.73 0.97
N LYS A 82 -44.62 -4.43 0.74
CA LYS A 82 -43.31 -3.93 0.31
C LYS A 82 -42.26 -4.09 1.40
N LEU A 83 -42.60 -3.81 2.66
CA LEU A 83 -41.71 -3.97 3.81
C LEU A 83 -41.31 -5.44 3.98
N ASP A 84 -42.27 -6.38 3.95
CA ASP A 84 -41.98 -7.81 4.06
C ASP A 84 -41.00 -8.27 2.98
N ALA A 85 -41.19 -7.82 1.74
CA ALA A 85 -40.28 -8.12 0.63
C ALA A 85 -38.88 -7.52 0.81
N LEU A 86 -38.80 -6.30 1.34
CA LEU A 86 -37.54 -5.61 1.63
C LEU A 86 -36.80 -6.24 2.81
N GLU A 87 -37.50 -6.64 3.87
CA GLU A 87 -36.92 -7.32 5.03
C GLU A 87 -36.35 -8.69 4.62
N ALA A 88 -37.10 -9.47 3.84
CA ALA A 88 -36.60 -10.73 3.28
C ALA A 88 -35.39 -10.53 2.33
N LEU A 89 -35.37 -9.43 1.56
CA LEU A 89 -34.19 -9.07 0.77
C LEU A 89 -33.01 -8.66 1.65
N ASN A 90 -33.26 -7.85 2.68
CA ASN A 90 -32.23 -7.35 3.61
C ASN A 90 -31.58 -8.51 4.38
N GLU A 91 -32.35 -9.48 4.86
CA GLU A 91 -31.81 -10.69 5.50
C GLU A 91 -30.90 -11.47 4.55
N ARG A 92 -31.33 -11.71 3.31
CA ARG A 92 -30.50 -12.37 2.29
C ARG A 92 -29.24 -11.57 1.98
N CYS A 93 -29.35 -10.25 1.88
CA CYS A 93 -28.23 -9.35 1.68
C CYS A 93 -27.21 -9.45 2.83
N ILE A 94 -27.68 -9.40 4.09
CA ILE A 94 -26.82 -9.52 5.27
C ILE A 94 -26.10 -10.87 5.28
N LEU A 95 -26.82 -11.98 5.05
CA LEU A 95 -26.25 -13.31 5.10
C LEU A 95 -25.33 -13.60 3.90
N ALA A 96 -25.85 -13.51 2.68
CA ALA A 96 -25.10 -13.86 1.48
C ALA A 96 -24.03 -12.81 1.15
N GLY A 97 -24.36 -11.52 1.30
CA GLY A 97 -23.41 -10.43 1.11
C GLY A 97 -22.34 -10.44 2.21
N GLY A 98 -22.71 -10.65 3.48
CA GLY A 98 -21.75 -10.80 4.56
C GLY A 98 -20.78 -11.97 4.32
N ALA A 99 -21.30 -13.13 3.91
CA ALA A 99 -20.48 -14.29 3.57
C ALA A 99 -19.54 -14.02 2.37
N LEU A 100 -20.05 -13.39 1.31
CA LEU A 100 -19.24 -13.02 0.15
C LEU A 100 -18.14 -12.02 0.50
N SER A 101 -18.45 -11.01 1.33
CA SER A 101 -17.48 -10.03 1.84
C SER A 101 -16.36 -10.71 2.61
N ALA A 102 -16.72 -11.62 3.51
CA ALA A 102 -15.78 -12.35 4.34
C ALA A 102 -14.87 -13.27 3.50
N ALA A 103 -15.45 -14.01 2.55
CA ALA A 103 -14.71 -14.87 1.64
C ALA A 103 -13.74 -14.07 0.76
N TRP A 104 -14.22 -12.97 0.17
CA TRP A 104 -13.38 -12.08 -0.64
C TRP A 104 -12.23 -11.47 0.17
N ALA A 105 -12.52 -10.98 1.39
CA ALA A 105 -11.49 -10.42 2.27
C ALA A 105 -10.45 -11.48 2.68
N GLN A 106 -10.87 -12.74 2.86
CA GLN A 106 -9.95 -13.83 3.15
C GLN A 106 -9.04 -14.15 1.96
N GLU A 107 -9.59 -14.31 0.77
CA GLU A 107 -8.81 -14.58 -0.46
C GLU A 107 -7.83 -13.44 -0.76
N SER A 108 -8.29 -12.18 -0.63
CA SER A 108 -7.44 -11.01 -0.82
C SER A 108 -6.27 -10.98 0.16
N ARG A 109 -6.52 -11.25 1.46
CA ARG A 109 -5.45 -11.36 2.47
C ARG A 109 -4.49 -12.51 2.19
N GLN A 110 -4.98 -13.66 1.74
CA GLN A 110 -4.10 -14.78 1.40
C GLN A 110 -3.18 -14.42 0.22
N SER A 111 -3.74 -13.76 -0.80
CA SER A 111 -2.97 -13.28 -1.94
C SER A 111 -1.92 -12.24 -1.52
N GLU A 112 -2.26 -11.32 -0.61
CA GLU A 112 -1.31 -10.35 -0.04
C GLU A 112 -0.14 -11.05 0.64
N THR A 113 -0.41 -12.04 1.50
CA THR A 113 0.61 -12.82 2.19
C THR A 113 1.53 -13.53 1.19
N HIS A 114 0.98 -14.17 0.14
CA HIS A 114 1.78 -14.85 -0.87
C HIS A 114 2.69 -13.88 -1.64
N VAL A 115 2.20 -12.69 -1.97
CA VAL A 115 3.00 -11.68 -2.67
C VAL A 115 4.10 -11.13 -1.76
N SER A 116 3.78 -10.83 -0.51
CA SER A 116 4.74 -10.38 0.50
C SER A 116 5.86 -11.42 0.70
N ASP A 117 5.51 -12.69 0.87
CA ASP A 117 6.47 -13.79 0.99
C ASP A 117 7.36 -13.93 -0.26
N ALA A 118 6.77 -13.78 -1.45
CA ALA A 118 7.51 -13.85 -2.71
C ALA A 118 8.49 -12.67 -2.87
N LEU A 119 8.03 -11.45 -2.58
CA LEU A 119 8.86 -10.24 -2.59
C LEU A 119 10.02 -10.36 -1.60
N HIS A 120 9.76 -10.84 -0.39
CA HIS A 120 10.78 -11.06 0.63
C HIS A 120 11.83 -12.08 0.15
N ARG A 121 11.40 -13.24 -0.38
CA ARG A 121 12.30 -14.26 -0.92
C ARG A 121 13.15 -13.74 -2.08
N CYS A 122 12.53 -13.00 -3.01
CA CYS A 122 13.23 -12.36 -4.12
C CYS A 122 14.25 -11.32 -3.64
N GLY A 123 13.89 -10.47 -2.68
CA GLY A 123 14.78 -9.46 -2.10
C GLY A 123 15.98 -10.07 -1.39
N VAL A 124 15.76 -11.13 -0.58
CA VAL A 124 16.85 -11.89 0.06
C VAL A 124 17.75 -12.55 -0.99
N TYR A 125 17.19 -13.10 -2.05
CA TYR A 125 17.97 -13.70 -3.14
C TYR A 125 18.78 -12.64 -3.90
N LEU A 126 18.19 -11.49 -4.22
CA LEU A 126 18.84 -10.36 -4.86
C LEU A 126 20.03 -9.86 -4.01
N LYS A 127 19.84 -9.71 -2.70
CA LYS A 127 20.93 -9.36 -1.77
C LYS A 127 22.10 -10.34 -1.85
N LYS A 128 21.85 -11.65 -2.01
CA LYS A 128 22.90 -12.65 -2.19
C LYS A 128 23.60 -12.49 -3.55
N LEU A 129 22.84 -12.29 -4.63
CA LEU A 129 23.39 -12.03 -5.97
C LEU A 129 24.26 -10.78 -6.00
N ASN A 130 23.83 -9.69 -5.37
CA ASN A 130 24.60 -8.46 -5.22
C ASN A 130 25.96 -8.69 -4.54
N ARG A 131 26.02 -9.53 -3.50
CA ARG A 131 27.29 -9.87 -2.83
C ARG A 131 28.24 -10.66 -3.74
N ILE A 132 27.71 -11.50 -4.62
CA ILE A 132 28.51 -12.24 -5.62
C ILE A 132 29.05 -11.26 -6.66
N ALA A 133 28.19 -10.36 -7.16
CA ALA A 133 28.57 -9.33 -8.15
C ALA A 133 29.61 -8.34 -7.61
N LEU A 134 29.60 -8.06 -6.30
CA LEU A 134 30.55 -7.16 -5.62
C LEU A 134 31.77 -7.87 -5.01
N SER A 135 31.90 -9.19 -5.17
CA SER A 135 33.02 -9.92 -4.58
C SER A 135 34.35 -9.49 -5.23
N PRO A 136 35.39 -9.18 -4.44
CA PRO A 136 36.67 -8.73 -4.95
C PRO A 136 37.46 -9.92 -5.50
N ASP A 137 37.24 -10.27 -6.77
CA ASP A 137 38.26 -11.00 -7.51
C ASP A 137 39.22 -9.94 -8.09
N PRO A 138 40.55 -10.01 -7.87
CA PRO A 138 41.51 -8.91 -8.15
C PRO A 138 41.68 -8.50 -9.62
N GLY A 139 40.82 -8.96 -10.54
CA GLY A 139 40.99 -8.77 -11.98
C GLY A 139 39.73 -8.45 -12.78
N SER A 140 38.55 -8.23 -12.16
CA SER A 140 37.36 -8.03 -12.99
C SER A 140 36.25 -7.22 -12.32
N ILE A 141 36.43 -5.91 -12.23
CA ILE A 141 35.29 -4.99 -12.29
C ILE A 141 35.20 -4.53 -13.75
N THR A 142 34.65 -5.40 -14.60
CA THR A 142 34.20 -4.95 -15.92
C THR A 142 32.81 -4.34 -15.75
N VAL A 143 32.80 -3.02 -15.51
CA VAL A 143 31.60 -2.21 -15.75
C VAL A 143 31.21 -2.45 -17.20
N SER A 144 30.05 -3.08 -17.41
CA SER A 144 29.59 -3.49 -18.73
C SER A 144 29.30 -2.24 -19.57
N ASN A 145 30.03 -2.05 -20.67
CA ASN A 145 29.84 -0.95 -21.63
C ASN A 145 28.62 -1.14 -22.57
N HIS A 146 27.60 -1.89 -22.13
CA HIS A 146 26.37 -2.08 -22.90
C HIS A 146 25.27 -1.16 -22.36
N GLY A 147 25.24 0.08 -22.85
CA GLY A 147 24.03 0.91 -23.03
C GLY A 147 23.24 1.38 -21.81
N ASP A 148 23.04 0.55 -20.79
CA ASP A 148 22.40 0.86 -19.51
C ASP A 148 23.29 0.31 -18.39
N ALA A 149 23.79 1.20 -17.54
CA ALA A 149 24.61 0.80 -16.40
C ALA A 149 23.81 -0.16 -15.49
N PRO A 150 24.40 -1.27 -15.00
CA PRO A 150 23.70 -2.18 -14.11
C PRO A 150 23.25 -1.44 -12.85
N VAL A 151 21.94 -1.47 -12.58
CA VAL A 151 21.35 -0.83 -11.40
C VAL A 151 21.49 -1.75 -10.20
N PHE A 152 22.17 -1.29 -9.14
CA PHE A 152 22.27 -2.03 -7.89
C PHE A 152 20.96 -1.90 -7.10
N VAL A 153 20.30 -2.98 -6.73
CA VAL A 153 19.08 -2.89 -5.90
C VAL A 153 19.44 -2.97 -4.42
N CYS A 154 19.21 -1.87 -3.70
CA CYS A 154 19.33 -1.76 -2.25
C CYS A 154 17.98 -2.06 -1.59
N ILE A 155 17.95 -3.13 -0.79
CA ILE A 155 16.73 -3.59 -0.13
C ILE A 155 16.53 -2.85 1.20
N VAL A 156 15.29 -2.51 1.53
CA VAL A 156 14.85 -2.08 2.87
C VAL A 156 13.78 -3.06 3.32
N ASP A 157 14.00 -3.73 4.45
CA ASP A 157 13.11 -4.77 4.95
C ASP A 157 12.08 -4.14 5.90
N SER A 158 10.80 -4.13 5.48
CA SER A 158 9.72 -3.51 6.25
C SER A 158 9.36 -4.29 7.52
N ALA A 159 9.76 -5.55 7.66
CA ALA A 159 9.62 -6.28 8.91
C ALA A 159 10.66 -5.85 9.95
N LEU A 160 11.81 -5.32 9.51
CA LEU A 160 12.87 -4.82 10.40
C LEU A 160 12.75 -3.31 10.67
N TYR A 161 12.36 -2.54 9.65
CA TYR A 161 12.32 -1.07 9.68
C TYR A 161 10.98 -0.54 9.13
N PRO A 162 9.85 -0.85 9.78
CA PRO A 162 8.52 -0.54 9.26
C PRO A 162 8.27 0.94 9.02
N GLU A 163 8.75 1.83 9.90
CA GLU A 163 8.47 3.27 9.76
C GLU A 163 9.27 3.90 8.61
N THR A 164 10.57 3.55 8.49
CA THR A 164 11.40 4.00 7.36
C THR A 164 10.91 3.42 6.04
N ALA A 165 10.51 2.15 6.03
CA ALA A 165 9.94 1.50 4.85
C ALA A 165 8.68 2.21 4.37
N GLU A 166 7.79 2.59 5.29
CA GLU A 166 6.59 3.34 4.95
C GLU A 166 6.91 4.74 4.40
N HIS A 167 7.88 5.44 5.01
CA HIS A 167 8.32 6.74 4.48
C HIS A 167 8.85 6.63 3.03
N ILE A 168 9.63 5.59 2.72
CA ILE A 168 10.12 5.34 1.36
C ILE A 168 8.96 5.07 0.40
N ARG A 169 8.00 4.22 0.77
CA ARG A 169 6.82 3.93 -0.07
C ARG A 169 6.04 5.20 -0.38
N VAL A 170 5.70 5.98 0.65
CA VAL A 170 4.95 7.23 0.49
C VAL A 170 5.70 8.20 -0.43
N ALA A 171 7.01 8.38 -0.23
CA ALA A 171 7.80 9.26 -1.08
C ALA A 171 7.81 8.78 -2.54
N GLN A 172 8.00 7.49 -2.79
CA GLN A 172 7.96 6.93 -4.15
C GLN A 172 6.58 7.07 -4.80
N ASP A 173 5.50 6.84 -4.05
CA ASP A 173 4.12 6.95 -4.54
C ASP A 173 3.74 8.39 -4.94
N ILE A 174 4.29 9.40 -4.25
CA ILE A 174 4.10 10.82 -4.63
C ILE A 174 5.09 11.32 -5.69
N GLY A 175 5.87 10.42 -6.29
CA GLY A 175 6.68 10.69 -7.48
C GLY A 175 8.17 10.91 -7.24
N PHE A 176 8.70 10.65 -6.04
CA PHE A 176 10.15 10.63 -5.85
C PHE A 176 10.77 9.39 -6.52
N PRO A 177 11.98 9.52 -7.10
CA PRO A 177 12.60 8.44 -7.86
C PRO A 177 12.95 7.24 -6.98
N ASP A 178 12.79 6.03 -7.51
CA ASP A 178 13.26 4.79 -6.89
C ASP A 178 14.69 4.42 -7.31
N ILE A 179 15.17 4.92 -8.46
CA ILE A 179 16.56 4.81 -8.91
C ILE A 179 17.30 6.12 -8.62
N LEU A 180 18.31 6.02 -7.76
CA LEU A 180 19.08 7.12 -7.23
C LEU A 180 20.56 7.01 -7.63
N THR A 181 21.29 8.10 -7.53
CA THR A 181 22.71 8.18 -7.88
C THR A 181 23.54 8.39 -6.62
N LEU A 182 24.39 7.43 -6.29
CA LEU A 182 25.22 7.50 -5.08
C LEU A 182 26.22 8.66 -5.18
N ASP A 183 26.27 9.51 -4.16
CA ASP A 183 27.23 10.60 -4.05
C ASP A 183 27.41 10.90 -2.56
N ARG A 184 28.53 10.45 -2.00
CA ARG A 184 28.76 10.57 -0.55
C ARG A 184 29.34 11.92 -0.18
N GLY A 185 30.12 12.54 -1.08
CA GLY A 185 30.80 13.82 -0.83
C GLY A 185 29.85 14.97 -0.51
N GLY A 186 28.68 15.04 -1.15
CA GLY A 186 27.69 16.10 -0.94
C GLY A 186 26.70 15.86 0.22
N ALA A 187 26.83 14.77 0.98
CA ALA A 187 25.78 14.35 1.90
C ALA A 187 25.50 15.31 3.06
N ALA A 188 26.52 15.97 3.61
CA ALA A 188 26.35 16.93 4.69
C ALA A 188 25.53 18.17 4.24
N GLU A 189 25.84 18.73 3.08
CA GLU A 189 25.13 19.89 2.54
C GLU A 189 23.70 19.55 2.12
N ARG A 190 23.48 18.37 1.53
CA ARG A 190 22.12 17.88 1.23
C ARG A 190 21.28 17.74 2.50
N ARG A 191 21.81 17.11 3.55
CA ARG A 191 21.11 16.98 4.83
C ARG A 191 20.77 18.33 5.46
N LYS A 192 21.67 19.31 5.34
CA LYS A 192 21.39 20.66 5.80
C LYS A 192 20.25 21.30 5.00
N ALA A 193 20.23 21.10 3.68
CA ALA A 193 19.22 21.66 2.79
C ALA A 193 17.82 21.03 2.96
N SER A 194 17.73 19.70 3.06
CA SER A 194 16.46 18.98 3.27
C SER A 194 15.82 19.34 4.61
N LEU A 195 16.63 19.48 5.66
CA LEU A 195 16.16 19.65 7.03
C LEU A 195 16.02 21.12 7.48
N ALA A 196 16.34 22.10 6.62
CA ALA A 196 16.42 23.52 6.97
C ALA A 196 15.11 24.09 7.54
N SER A 197 13.97 23.70 6.98
CA SER A 197 12.64 24.16 7.38
C SER A 197 11.92 23.22 8.35
N ILE A 198 12.51 22.07 8.66
CA ILE A 198 11.88 21.03 9.50
C ILE A 198 12.40 21.14 10.92
N LYS A 199 11.50 21.39 11.87
CA LYS A 199 11.83 21.53 13.29
C LYS A 199 12.60 20.31 13.80
N ALA A 200 13.66 20.52 14.58
CA ALA A 200 14.33 19.40 15.23
C ALA A 200 13.40 18.77 16.30
N SER A 201 13.38 17.45 16.36
CA SER A 201 12.69 16.69 17.41
C SER A 201 13.72 16.10 18.38
N ARG A 202 13.34 15.97 19.66
CA ARG A 202 14.15 15.29 20.68
C ARG A 202 13.90 13.79 20.75
N ILE A 203 12.77 13.34 20.21
CA ILE A 203 12.28 11.96 20.31
C ILE A 203 12.29 11.24 18.97
N TRP A 204 12.23 11.99 17.87
CA TRP A 204 12.15 11.45 16.51
C TRP A 204 13.36 11.90 15.71
N ASP A 205 13.87 11.01 14.86
CA ASP A 205 14.79 11.40 13.81
C ASP A 205 13.97 11.96 12.64
N ARG A 206 14.58 12.83 11.83
CA ARG A 206 14.00 13.35 10.59
C ARG A 206 14.55 12.51 9.46
N ASP A 207 13.80 11.50 9.04
CA ASP A 207 14.19 10.66 7.92
C ASP A 207 13.98 11.40 6.59
N GLU A 208 14.82 11.12 5.60
CA GLU A 208 14.90 11.85 4.33
C GLU A 208 14.80 10.89 3.15
N TYR A 209 13.87 11.15 2.23
CA TYR A 209 13.82 10.46 0.94
C TYR A 209 13.72 11.46 -0.23
N PRO A 210 14.66 11.45 -1.19
CA PRO A 210 15.86 10.61 -1.25
C PRO A 210 16.88 10.95 -0.16
N CYS A 211 17.55 9.94 0.37
CA CYS A 211 18.52 10.11 1.44
C CYS A 211 19.70 10.99 1.00
N ALA A 212 20.31 11.73 1.93
CA ALA A 212 21.39 12.67 1.61
C ALA A 212 22.65 12.03 0.97
N CYS A 213 22.85 10.71 1.08
CA CYS A 213 23.93 10.01 0.39
C CYS A 213 23.70 9.85 -1.13
N PHE A 214 22.54 10.25 -1.65
CA PHE A 214 22.22 10.27 -3.07
C PHE A 214 22.22 11.69 -3.62
N LYS A 215 22.55 11.87 -4.90
CA LYS A 215 22.56 13.18 -5.59
C LYS A 215 21.18 13.84 -5.60
N GLU A 216 20.14 13.03 -5.70
CA GLU A 216 18.73 13.43 -5.75
C GLU A 216 18.20 13.87 -4.38
N GLY A 217 18.95 13.65 -3.29
CA GLY A 217 18.59 14.11 -1.96
C GLY A 217 18.83 15.61 -1.76
N GLY A 218 18.47 16.11 -0.59
CA GLY A 218 18.67 17.51 -0.20
C GLY A 218 17.43 18.37 -0.38
N ALA A 219 17.58 19.56 -0.95
CA ALA A 219 16.45 20.49 -1.10
C ALA A 219 15.29 19.82 -1.87
N GLY A 220 14.10 19.81 -1.27
CA GLY A 220 12.91 19.18 -1.84
C GLY A 220 12.75 17.69 -1.51
N ALA A 221 13.69 17.06 -0.79
CA ALA A 221 13.48 15.71 -0.28
C ALA A 221 12.25 15.65 0.64
N HIS A 222 11.51 14.56 0.54
CA HIS A 222 10.43 14.25 1.46
C HIS A 222 11.02 13.93 2.84
N VAL A 223 10.44 14.51 3.89
CA VAL A 223 10.93 14.35 5.26
C VAL A 223 9.79 13.93 6.17
N MET A 224 9.99 12.85 6.91
CA MET A 224 9.07 12.39 7.96
C MET A 224 9.80 12.22 9.29
N TYR A 225 9.05 12.36 10.39
CA TYR A 225 9.55 11.97 11.70
C TYR A 225 9.42 10.46 11.86
N VAL A 226 10.52 9.80 12.19
CA VAL A 226 10.61 8.34 12.34
C VAL A 226 11.31 8.02 13.65
N ALA A 227 10.95 6.89 14.28
CA ALA A 227 11.63 6.37 15.47
C ALA A 227 13.13 6.28 15.22
N GLY A 228 13.95 6.86 16.11
CA GLY A 228 15.40 6.92 15.88
C GLY A 228 16.06 5.54 15.80
N THR A 229 15.52 4.53 16.48
CA THR A 229 15.99 3.14 16.37
C THR A 229 15.70 2.53 15.00
N ASP A 230 14.53 2.81 14.44
CA ASP A 230 14.10 2.35 13.12
C ASP A 230 14.97 3.01 12.03
N ASN A 231 15.00 4.34 12.00
CA ASN A 231 15.73 5.12 10.98
C ASN A 231 17.23 4.80 10.98
N ARG A 232 17.89 4.81 12.14
CA ARG A 232 19.34 4.53 12.21
C ARG A 232 19.66 3.08 11.85
N GLY A 233 18.75 2.16 12.19
CA GLY A 233 18.82 0.76 11.78
C GLY A 233 18.76 0.63 10.27
N ALA A 234 17.76 1.23 9.63
CA ALA A 234 17.58 1.26 8.18
C ALA A 234 18.77 1.90 7.47
N GLY A 235 19.24 3.06 7.94
CA GLY A 235 20.42 3.74 7.39
C GLY A 235 21.69 2.88 7.45
N SER A 236 21.89 2.17 8.57
CA SER A 236 23.00 1.22 8.70
C SER A 236 22.84 0.02 7.76
N TYR A 237 21.62 -0.52 7.64
CA TYR A 237 21.28 -1.66 6.78
C TYR A 237 21.52 -1.35 5.30
N MET A 238 21.06 -0.18 4.84
CA MET A 238 21.30 0.31 3.48
C MET A 238 22.80 0.58 3.24
N GLY A 239 23.45 1.28 4.18
CA GLY A 239 24.88 1.60 4.08
C GLY A 239 25.78 0.37 3.97
N TRP A 240 25.45 -0.71 4.68
CA TRP A 240 26.16 -1.99 4.56
C TRP A 240 26.00 -2.65 3.19
N GLN A 241 24.81 -2.60 2.60
CA GLN A 241 24.58 -3.16 1.27
C GLN A 241 25.33 -2.40 0.18
N MET A 242 25.36 -1.07 0.28
CA MET A 242 26.03 -0.20 -0.69
C MET A 242 27.55 -0.08 -0.45
N ARG A 243 28.11 -0.81 0.51
CA ARG A 243 29.55 -0.77 0.79
C ARG A 243 30.33 -1.32 -0.40
N GLY A 244 31.35 -0.59 -0.83
CA GLY A 244 32.16 -0.94 -2.00
C GLY A 244 31.62 -0.42 -3.33
N LEU A 245 30.40 0.13 -3.37
CA LEU A 245 29.92 0.84 -4.55
C LEU A 245 30.61 2.20 -4.69
N PRO A 246 31.16 2.53 -5.87
CA PRO A 246 31.74 3.84 -6.13
C PRO A 246 30.65 4.92 -6.17
N ASP A 247 31.03 6.15 -5.89
CA ASP A 247 30.17 7.30 -6.16
C ASP A 247 29.90 7.39 -7.68
N GLY A 248 28.68 7.77 -8.05
CA GLY A 248 28.16 7.72 -9.42
C GLY A 248 27.37 6.43 -9.75
N ALA A 249 27.46 5.40 -8.92
CA ALA A 249 26.67 4.17 -9.10
C ALA A 249 25.16 4.46 -9.04
N LYS A 250 24.39 3.77 -9.91
CA LYS A 250 22.93 3.78 -9.89
C LYS A 250 22.42 2.75 -8.89
N VAL A 251 21.59 3.19 -7.95
CA VAL A 251 21.04 2.37 -6.87
C VAL A 251 19.53 2.47 -6.90
N ARG A 252 18.84 1.34 -7.08
CA ARG A 252 17.40 1.24 -6.89
C ARG A 252 17.10 0.96 -5.42
N VAL A 253 16.36 1.82 -4.72
CA VAL A 253 15.90 1.57 -3.35
C VAL A 253 14.56 0.86 -3.40
N ARG A 254 14.48 -0.31 -2.76
CA ARG A 254 13.30 -1.17 -2.82
C ARG A 254 12.91 -1.67 -1.45
N VAL A 255 11.65 -1.45 -1.08
CA VAL A 255 11.05 -2.00 0.12
C VAL A 255 10.55 -3.43 -0.14
N ILE A 256 10.82 -4.35 0.78
CA ILE A 256 10.26 -5.71 0.82
C ILE A 256 9.51 -5.99 2.10
#